data_AF-A0A382C7M8-F1
#
_entry.id   AF-A0A382C7M8-F1
#
_cell.length_a   1.000
_cell.length_b   1.000
_cell.length_c   1.000
_cell.angle_alpha   90.00
_cell.angle_beta   90.00
_cell.angle_gamma   90.00
#
_symmetry.space_group_name_H-M   'P 1'
#
loop_
_entity.id
_entity.type
_entity.pdbx_description
1 polymer ?
#
loop_
_entity_poly.entity_id
_entity_poly.type
_entity_poly.pdbx_seq_one_letter_code
_entity_poly.pdbx_strand_id
1 'polypeptide(L)'
;VTNSVSRESLMRYLDGEVKREERSQIEEALISSTELQREVALFGAMKRDLQDMTLPLGRDRSVWGVVHRRITRPLGWLLVLVGFAFWAVYGSYLYFMSAVDPWEKLVTSAIGGGMLLLLINVIFERYRERLVDPYRDVYK
;
A
#
# COMPACT_ATOMS: atom_id res chain seq x y z
N VAL A 1 -48.05 -18.76 8.19
CA VAL A 1 -47.29 -18.14 7.08
C VAL A 1 -45.83 -18.44 7.33
N THR A 2 -45.28 -19.47 6.71
CA THR A 2 -43.86 -19.83 6.84
C THR A 2 -43.05 -18.84 6.03
N ASN A 3 -42.51 -17.81 6.68
CA ASN A 3 -41.48 -16.96 6.09
C ASN A 3 -40.24 -17.84 5.88
N SER A 4 -40.03 -18.32 4.66
CA SER A 4 -38.83 -19.06 4.30
C SER A 4 -37.64 -18.09 4.38
N VAL A 5 -36.82 -18.22 5.42
CA VAL A 5 -35.55 -17.48 5.51
C VAL A 5 -34.69 -17.88 4.30
N SER A 6 -34.33 -16.90 3.47
CA SER A 6 -33.54 -17.16 2.27
C SER A 6 -32.06 -17.36 2.62
N ARG A 7 -31.34 -18.09 1.76
CA ARG A 7 -29.89 -18.29 1.88
C ARG A 7 -29.11 -16.98 1.92
N GLU A 8 -29.56 -15.97 1.18
CA GLU A 8 -28.99 -14.61 1.20
C GLU A 8 -29.11 -13.94 2.57
N SER A 9 -30.27 -14.08 3.24
CA SER A 9 -30.45 -13.56 4.60
C SER A 9 -29.58 -14.30 5.63
N LEU A 10 -29.33 -15.61 5.46
CA LEU A 10 -28.37 -16.35 6.30
C LEU A 10 -26.93 -15.87 6.11
N MET A 11 -26.51 -15.58 4.88
CA MET A 11 -25.17 -15.05 4.60
C MET A 11 -24.99 -13.65 5.21
N ARG A 12 -25.97 -12.75 5.03
CA ARG A 12 -25.97 -11.43 5.70
C ARG A 12 -25.99 -11.53 7.22
N TYR A 13 -26.66 -12.54 7.78
CA TYR A 13 -26.63 -12.85 9.21
C TYR A 13 -25.23 -13.27 9.68
N LEU A 14 -24.54 -14.14 8.93
CA LEU A 14 -23.17 -14.56 9.22
C LEU A 14 -22.13 -13.44 9.07
N ASP A 15 -22.40 -12.46 8.22
CA ASP A 15 -21.57 -11.27 8.02
C ASP A 15 -21.90 -10.12 8.99
N GLY A 16 -23.00 -10.24 9.74
CA GLY A 16 -23.43 -9.24 10.72
C GLY A 16 -24.10 -8.01 10.11
N GLU A 17 -24.53 -8.08 8.84
CA GLU A 17 -25.13 -6.99 8.09
C GLU A 17 -26.66 -6.88 8.27
N VAL A 18 -27.27 -7.82 8.98
CA VAL A 18 -28.71 -7.82 9.28
C VAL A 18 -29.09 -6.86 10.41
N LYS A 19 -30.23 -6.19 10.25
CA LYS A 19 -30.83 -5.32 11.28
C LYS A 19 -31.36 -6.15 12.45
N ARG A 20 -31.53 -5.52 13.63
CA ARG A 20 -31.93 -6.22 14.86
C ARG A 20 -33.26 -6.97 14.71
N GLU A 21 -34.20 -6.41 13.96
CA GLU A 21 -35.54 -6.97 13.76
C GLU A 21 -35.51 -8.21 12.86
N GLU A 22 -34.64 -8.21 11.85
CA GLU A 22 -34.45 -9.35 10.93
C GLU A 22 -33.64 -10.47 11.60
N ARG A 23 -32.72 -10.10 12.49
CA ARG A 23 -31.93 -11.04 13.29
C ARG A 23 -32.80 -11.94 14.18
N SER A 24 -33.77 -11.36 14.90
CA SER A 24 -34.66 -12.13 15.78
C SER A 24 -35.53 -13.14 15.00
N GLN A 25 -35.96 -12.79 13.78
CA GLN A 25 -36.72 -13.70 12.92
C GLN A 25 -35.86 -14.88 12.43
N ILE A 26 -34.59 -14.63 12.12
CA ILE A 26 -33.64 -15.67 11.72
C ILE A 26 -33.30 -16.58 12.90
N GLU A 27 -33.12 -16.03 14.11
CA GLU A 27 -32.88 -16.81 15.33
C GLU A 27 -34.07 -17.71 15.69
N GLU A 28 -35.30 -17.23 15.55
CA GLU A 28 -36.52 -18.03 15.75
C GLU A 28 -36.65 -19.15 14.70
N ALA A 29 -36.36 -18.83 13.43
CA ALA A 29 -36.32 -19.82 12.35
C ALA A 29 -35.24 -20.90 12.57
N LEU A 30 -34.07 -20.51 13.09
CA LEU A 30 -32.97 -21.40 13.44
C LEU A 30 -33.34 -22.37 14.57
N ILE A 31 -34.10 -21.92 15.58
CA ILE A 31 -34.58 -22.81 16.66
C ILE A 31 -35.55 -23.85 16.09
N SER A 32 -36.39 -23.47 15.12
CA SER A 32 -37.41 -24.34 14.55
C SER A 32 -36.94 -25.31 13.46
N SER A 33 -35.75 -25.09 12.86
CA SER A 33 -35.30 -25.84 11.68
C SER A 33 -33.87 -26.35 11.80
N THR A 34 -33.72 -27.68 11.81
CA THR A 34 -32.43 -28.37 11.78
C THR A 34 -31.67 -28.18 10.46
N GLU A 35 -32.38 -27.96 9.34
CA GLU A 35 -31.74 -27.70 8.05
C GLU A 35 -31.05 -26.33 8.02
N LEU A 36 -31.70 -25.30 8.56
CA LEU A 36 -31.11 -23.95 8.64
C LEU A 36 -29.88 -23.95 9.56
N GLN A 37 -29.91 -24.70 10.67
CA GLN A 37 -28.74 -24.87 11.54
C GLN A 37 -27.57 -25.51 10.80
N ARG A 38 -27.84 -26.52 9.96
CA ARG A 38 -26.82 -27.18 9.14
C ARG A 38 -26.22 -26.23 8.10
N GLU A 39 -27.04 -25.44 7.40
CA GLU A 39 -26.54 -24.47 6.42
C GLU A 39 -25.67 -23.39 7.08
N VAL A 40 -26.09 -22.85 8.23
CA VAL A 40 -25.29 -21.87 8.99
C VAL A 40 -23.97 -22.46 9.46
N ALA A 41 -23.95 -23.71 9.92
CA ALA A 41 -22.72 -24.39 10.30
C ALA A 41 -21.75 -24.58 9.12
N LEU A 42 -22.27 -24.94 7.94
CA LEU A 42 -21.49 -25.12 6.72
C LEU A 42 -20.87 -23.79 6.25
N PHE A 43 -21.68 -22.73 6.11
CA PHE A 43 -21.19 -21.42 5.70
C PHE A 43 -20.21 -20.82 6.73
N GLY A 44 -20.46 -21.03 8.02
CA GLY A 44 -19.55 -20.62 9.08
C GLY A 44 -18.22 -21.39 9.10
N ALA A 45 -18.19 -22.65 8.67
CA ALA A 45 -16.95 -23.40 8.47
C ALA A 45 -16.15 -22.85 7.28
N MET A 46 -16.80 -22.66 6.12
CA MET A 46 -16.15 -22.11 4.93
C MET A 46 -15.58 -20.69 5.16
N LYS A 47 -16.31 -19.85 5.89
CA LYS A 47 -15.83 -18.50 6.27
C LYS A 47 -14.56 -18.55 7.12
N ARG A 48 -14.49 -19.48 8.07
CA ARG A 48 -13.29 -19.68 8.92
C ARG A 48 -12.11 -20.20 8.11
N ASP A 49 -12.33 -21.19 7.26
CA ASP A 49 -11.28 -21.71 6.37
C ASP A 49 -10.72 -20.61 5.45
N LEU A 50 -11.58 -19.75 4.90
CA LEU A 50 -11.15 -18.59 4.12
C LEU A 50 -10.42 -17.54 4.96
N GLN A 51 -10.82 -17.31 6.21
CA GLN A 51 -10.12 -16.41 7.13
C GLN A 51 -8.72 -16.94 7.49
N ASP A 52 -8.59 -18.25 7.69
CA ASP A 52 -7.30 -18.90 7.96
C ASP A 52 -6.41 -18.93 6.70
N MET A 53 -7.02 -19.01 5.51
CA MET A 53 -6.31 -18.86 4.22
C MET A 53 -6.03 -17.42 3.85
N THR A 54 -6.63 -16.44 4.52
CA THR A 54 -6.37 -15.03 4.24
C THR A 54 -4.94 -14.75 4.67
N LEU A 55 -4.07 -14.72 3.65
CA LEU A 55 -2.66 -14.35 3.71
C LEU A 55 -2.47 -13.26 4.76
N PRO A 56 -1.42 -13.33 5.61
CA PRO A 56 -1.15 -12.29 6.58
C PRO A 56 -0.97 -10.99 5.80
N LEU A 57 -2.04 -10.20 5.71
CA LEU A 57 -2.00 -8.82 5.29
C LEU A 57 -1.12 -8.18 6.34
N GLY A 58 0.15 -7.96 5.98
CA GLY A 58 1.24 -7.54 6.84
C GLY A 58 0.92 -6.20 7.50
N ARG A 59 0.03 -6.22 8.47
CA ARG A 59 -0.21 -5.13 9.39
C ARG A 59 0.85 -5.31 10.45
N ASP A 60 2.06 -4.90 10.10
CA ASP A 60 3.13 -4.65 11.06
C ASP A 60 2.56 -3.68 12.11
N ARG A 61 2.04 -4.22 13.21
CA ARG A 61 1.59 -3.47 14.39
C ARG A 61 2.76 -2.98 15.23
N SER A 62 3.96 -2.96 14.66
CA SER A 62 5.14 -2.44 15.32
C SER A 62 5.08 -0.92 15.33
N VAL A 63 5.07 -0.34 16.53
CA VAL A 63 5.18 1.12 16.75
C VAL A 63 6.40 1.69 16.00
N TRP A 64 7.46 0.90 15.87
CA TRP A 64 8.65 1.22 15.07
C TRP A 64 8.37 1.32 13.57
N GLY A 65 7.45 0.51 13.02
CA GLY A 65 7.03 0.60 11.63
C GLY A 65 6.34 1.93 11.32
N VAL A 66 5.53 2.44 12.25
CA VAL A 66 4.85 3.75 12.10
C VAL A 66 5.83 4.91 12.22
N VAL A 67 6.77 4.87 13.17
CA VAL A 67 7.82 5.90 13.35
C VAL A 67 8.77 5.93 12.16
N HIS A 68 9.22 4.76 11.69
CA HIS A 68 10.11 4.65 10.53
C HIS A 68 9.41 5.14 9.24
N ARG A 69 8.13 4.79 9.04
CA ARG A 69 7.39 5.21 7.85
C ARG A 69 7.08 6.72 7.83
N ARG A 70 6.97 7.37 9.00
CA ARG A 70 6.66 8.81 9.12
C ARG A 70 7.88 9.72 9.24
N ILE A 71 9.00 9.28 9.79
CA ILE A 71 10.13 10.16 10.13
C ILE A 71 11.38 9.85 9.30
N THR A 72 11.86 8.61 9.31
CA THR A 72 13.14 8.27 8.65
C THR A 72 13.05 8.38 7.14
N ARG A 73 11.90 8.06 6.53
CA ARG A 73 11.70 8.21 5.08
C ARG A 73 11.81 9.66 4.57
N PRO A 74 11.01 10.63 5.05
CA PRO A 74 11.11 12.01 4.56
C PRO A 74 12.43 12.68 4.94
N LEU A 75 12.95 12.41 6.16
CA LEU A 75 14.20 13.00 6.61
C LEU A 75 15.42 12.47 5.83
N GLY A 76 15.42 11.18 5.49
CA GLY A 76 16.45 10.58 4.64
C GLY A 76 16.49 11.22 3.25
N TRP A 77 15.34 11.40 2.61
CA TRP A 77 15.26 12.10 1.33
C TRP A 77 15.70 13.56 1.41
N LEU A 78 15.35 14.26 2.49
CA LEU A 78 15.79 15.63 2.69
C LEU A 78 17.32 15.73 2.81
N LEU A 79 17.95 14.86 3.60
CA LEU A 79 19.40 14.84 3.75
C LEU A 79 20.12 14.48 2.45
N VAL A 80 19.58 13.51 1.68
CA VAL A 80 20.10 13.16 0.35
C VAL A 80 20.00 14.33 -0.62
N LEU A 81 18.85 15.01 -0.69
CA LEU A 81 18.65 16.15 -1.58
C LEU A 81 19.58 17.32 -1.23
N VAL A 82 19.67 17.65 0.05
CA VAL A 82 20.55 18.73 0.53
C VAL A 82 22.02 18.38 0.29
N GLY A 83 22.45 17.16 0.63
CA GLY A 83 23.81 16.70 0.40
C GLY A 83 24.18 16.67 -1.09
N PHE A 84 23.27 16.20 -1.94
CA PHE A 84 23.46 16.21 -3.39
C PHE A 84 23.56 17.63 -3.94
N ALA A 85 22.75 18.58 -3.47
CA ALA A 85 22.83 19.97 -3.87
C ALA A 85 24.19 20.60 -3.50
N PHE A 86 24.65 20.42 -2.25
CA PHE A 86 25.96 20.89 -1.83
C PHE A 86 27.10 20.25 -2.63
N TRP A 87 27.02 18.94 -2.87
CA TRP A 87 28.00 18.22 -3.67
C TRP A 87 28.05 18.73 -5.12
N ALA A 88 26.90 18.95 -5.75
CA ALA A 88 26.82 19.47 -7.11
C ALA A 88 27.39 20.89 -7.23
N VAL A 89 27.09 21.77 -6.26
CA VAL A 89 27.63 23.14 -6.21
C VAL A 89 29.15 23.12 -6.01
N TYR A 90 29.63 22.35 -5.03
CA TYR A 90 31.06 22.26 -4.73
C TYR A 90 31.84 21.60 -5.87
N GLY A 91 31.32 20.52 -6.45
CA GLY A 91 31.91 19.85 -7.61
C GLY A 91 31.99 20.77 -8.82
N SER A 92 30.93 21.53 -9.08
CA SER A 92 30.90 22.53 -10.15
C SER A 92 31.90 23.66 -9.90
N TYR A 93 32.00 24.16 -8.66
CA TYR A 93 33.00 25.17 -8.28
C TYR A 93 34.42 24.69 -8.56
N LEU A 94 34.79 23.49 -8.11
CA LEU A 94 36.10 22.90 -8.38
C LEU A 94 36.34 22.70 -9.89
N TYR A 95 35.32 22.27 -10.62
CA TYR A 95 35.40 22.06 -12.05
C TYR A 95 35.72 23.35 -12.80
N PHE A 96 35.09 24.48 -12.44
CA PHE A 96 35.38 25.78 -13.05
C PHE A 96 36.75 26.33 -12.62
N MET A 97 37.16 26.12 -11.37
CA MET A 97 38.43 26.68 -10.86
C MET A 97 39.68 25.85 -11.22
N SER A 98 39.50 24.62 -11.68
CA SER A 98 40.62 23.74 -12.07
C SER A 98 41.31 24.20 -13.35
N ALA A 99 42.63 24.08 -13.43
CA ALA A 99 43.44 24.38 -14.62
C ALA A 99 43.54 23.19 -15.60
N VAL A 100 42.48 22.38 -15.70
CA VAL A 100 42.41 21.23 -16.63
C VAL A 100 42.06 21.71 -18.04
N ASP A 101 42.57 21.02 -19.05
CA ASP A 101 42.29 21.31 -20.46
C ASP A 101 40.77 21.33 -20.74
N PRO A 102 40.23 22.35 -21.46
CA PRO A 102 38.79 22.45 -21.72
C PRO A 102 38.19 21.23 -22.43
N TRP A 103 38.98 20.52 -23.23
CA TRP A 103 38.51 19.32 -23.94
C TRP A 103 38.27 18.14 -22.99
N GLU A 104 39.22 17.86 -22.11
CA GLU A 104 39.07 16.80 -21.08
C GLU A 104 37.88 17.12 -20.17
N LYS A 105 37.75 18.38 -19.75
CA LYS A 105 36.60 18.87 -19.00
C LYS A 105 35.29 18.56 -19.71
N LEU A 106 35.17 18.87 -21.00
CA LEU A 106 33.97 18.64 -21.80
C LEU A 106 33.61 17.14 -21.83
N VAL A 107 34.56 16.28 -22.15
CA VAL A 107 34.33 14.82 -22.24
C VAL A 107 33.88 14.24 -20.90
N THR A 108 34.56 14.60 -19.81
CA THR A 108 34.18 14.12 -18.46
C THR A 108 32.79 14.64 -18.05
N SER A 109 32.48 15.90 -18.37
CA SER A 109 31.16 16.48 -18.06
C SER A 109 30.04 15.89 -18.90
N ALA A 110 30.30 15.48 -20.14
CA ALA A 110 29.29 14.85 -20.98
C ALA A 110 28.84 13.50 -20.40
N ILE A 111 29.78 12.72 -19.87
CA ILE A 111 29.48 11.44 -19.21
C ILE A 111 28.72 11.69 -17.90
N GLY A 112 29.27 12.52 -17.01
CA GLY A 112 28.65 12.80 -15.71
C GLY A 112 27.29 13.48 -15.85
N GLY A 113 27.20 14.50 -16.69
CA GLY A 113 25.98 15.24 -16.99
C GLY A 113 24.92 14.38 -17.67
N GLY A 114 25.33 13.52 -18.62
CA GLY A 114 24.43 12.56 -19.26
C GLY A 114 23.83 11.58 -18.26
N MET A 115 24.64 11.01 -17.37
CA MET A 115 24.17 10.10 -16.31
C MET A 115 23.20 10.80 -15.35
N LEU A 116 23.51 12.05 -14.99
CA LEU A 116 22.69 12.86 -14.09
C LEU A 116 21.34 13.21 -14.75
N LEU A 117 21.33 13.56 -16.04
CA LEU A 117 20.12 13.78 -16.82
C LEU A 117 19.22 12.53 -16.88
N LEU A 118 19.81 11.35 -17.15
CA LEU A 118 19.07 10.09 -17.16
C LEU A 118 18.45 9.81 -15.79
N LEU A 119 19.22 10.02 -14.72
CA LEU A 119 18.73 9.82 -13.36
C LEU A 119 17.58 10.78 -13.01
N ILE A 120 17.67 12.05 -13.40
CA ILE A 120 16.57 13.01 -13.25
C ILE A 120 15.33 12.54 -14.02
N ASN A 121 15.50 12.05 -15.26
CA ASN A 121 14.38 11.60 -16.07
C ASN A 121 13.66 10.41 -15.43
N VAL A 122 14.40 9.43 -14.91
CA VAL A 122 13.83 8.28 -14.19
C VAL A 122 13.09 8.74 -12.93
N ILE A 123 13.64 9.66 -12.15
CA ILE A 123 12.98 10.20 -10.96
C ILE A 123 11.69 10.92 -11.34
N PHE A 124 11.72 11.74 -12.40
CA PHE A 124 10.57 12.49 -12.87
C PHE A 124 9.46 11.57 -13.38
N GLU A 125 9.79 10.58 -14.19
CA GLU A 125 8.86 9.59 -14.71
C GLU A 125 8.22 8.81 -13.56
N ARG A 126 9.02 8.37 -12.59
CA ARG A 126 8.52 7.68 -11.40
C ARG A 126 7.63 8.56 -10.53
N TYR A 127 7.95 9.84 -10.41
CA TYR A 127 7.13 10.80 -9.69
C TYR A 127 5.79 11.02 -10.39
N ARG A 128 5.78 11.15 -11.71
CA ARG A 128 4.57 11.31 -12.53
C ARG A 128 3.68 10.07 -12.45
N GLU A 129 4.24 8.87 -12.57
CA GLU A 129 3.51 7.61 -12.39
C GLU A 129 2.81 7.57 -11.02
N ARG A 130 3.54 7.93 -9.95
CA ARG A 130 2.99 7.96 -8.60
C ARG A 130 1.86 8.97 -8.41
N LEU A 131 1.78 10.03 -9.23
CA LEU A 131 0.67 10.98 -9.17
C LEU A 131 -0.58 10.46 -9.90
N VAL A 132 -0.41 9.65 -10.94
CA VAL A 132 -1.49 9.18 -11.81
C VAL A 132 -2.03 7.80 -11.40
N ASP A 133 -1.28 7.02 -10.62
CA ASP A 133 -1.66 5.67 -10.17
C ASP A 133 -2.90 5.68 -9.23
N PRO A 134 -4.06 5.15 -9.67
CA PRO A 134 -5.29 5.10 -8.87
C PRO A 134 -5.22 4.12 -7.69
N TYR A 135 -4.33 3.13 -7.74
CA TYR A 135 -4.23 2.08 -6.72
C TYR A 135 -3.16 2.36 -5.65
N ARG A 136 -2.55 3.55 -5.69
CA ARG A 136 -1.46 3.97 -4.79
C ARG A 136 -1.77 3.80 -3.30
N ASP A 137 -3.03 3.93 -2.91
CA ASP A 137 -3.47 3.90 -1.51
C ASP A 137 -4.21 2.61 -1.12
N VAL A 138 -4.37 1.66 -2.06
CA VAL A 138 -5.13 0.41 -1.84
C VAL A 138 -4.27 -0.66 -1.14
N TYR A 139 -2.96 -0.65 -1.34
CA TYR A 139 -2.01 -1.48 -0.59
C TYR A 139 -1.43 -0.69 0.60
N LYS A 140 -2.14 -0.68 1.73
CA LYS A 140 -1.67 -0.05 2.98
C LYS A 140 -1.71 -0.93 4.21
#